data_AF-A0A2V7IPE7-F1
#
_entry.id   AF-A0A2V7IPE7-F1
#
_cell.length_a   1.000
_cell.length_b   1.000
_cell.length_c   1.000
_cell.angle_alpha   90.00
_cell.angle_beta   90.00
_cell.angle_gamma   90.00
#
_symmetry.space_group_name_H-M   'P 1'
#
loop_
_entity.id
_entity.type
_entity.pdbx_description
1 polymer ?
#
loop_
_entity_poly.entity_id
_entity_poly.type
_entity_poly.pdbx_seq_one_letter_code
_entity_poly.pdbx_strand_id
1 'polypeptide(L)'
;MAGESPNFSASLDLTVAAGSTTGTIKPVGAAPISVTGTYDASTKAVAASGGGYTIAGTIDNTGKLLGTYTHSSAEGRAVAYQHTTASPVTVFCGSYTGDADGIWNVVRRATSLSGAYVNVDGSDGYLTGTVNGSSLSLTIEYGGTAVGTQSGTTMSGTWSGGSFAGTWTSDTSC
;
A
#
# COMPACT_ATOMS: atom_id res chain seq x y z
N MET A 1 13.15 15.58 -20.74
CA MET A 1 13.35 15.18 -19.34
C MET A 1 12.16 14.33 -18.97
N ALA A 2 12.30 13.01 -19.00
CA ALA A 2 11.21 12.12 -18.64
C ALA A 2 10.99 12.28 -17.13
N GLY A 3 9.84 12.84 -16.77
CA GLY A 3 9.45 13.03 -15.39
C GLY A 3 9.32 11.66 -14.74
N GLU A 4 10.18 11.37 -13.78
CA GLU A 4 9.88 10.33 -12.81
C GLU A 4 8.70 10.85 -12.00
N SER A 5 7.47 10.55 -12.44
CA SER A 5 6.35 10.51 -11.51
C SER A 5 6.64 9.31 -10.63
N PRO A 6 7.02 9.48 -9.35
CA PRO A 6 7.15 8.34 -8.46
C PRO A 6 5.71 7.99 -8.08
N ASN A 7 5.02 7.36 -9.03
CA ASN A 7 3.77 6.70 -8.78
C ASN A 7 4.16 5.56 -7.85
N PHE A 8 4.03 5.82 -6.55
CA PHE A 8 4.58 4.98 -5.53
C PHE A 8 3.48 4.64 -4.56
N SER A 9 3.47 3.37 -4.27
CA SER A 9 2.42 2.68 -3.59
C SER A 9 3.17 1.84 -2.57
N ALA A 10 3.70 2.51 -1.54
CA ALA A 10 4.53 1.87 -0.52
C ALA A 10 3.65 0.88 0.22
N SER A 11 3.96 -0.38 0.03
CA SER A 11 3.49 -1.46 0.86
C SER A 11 4.71 -1.94 1.60
N LEU A 12 4.73 -1.72 2.92
CA LEU A 12 5.82 -2.18 3.75
C LEU A 12 5.42 -3.45 4.48
N ASP A 13 6.27 -4.45 4.31
CA ASP A 13 6.49 -5.45 5.34
C ASP A 13 7.30 -4.77 6.45
N LEU A 14 6.67 -4.42 7.57
CA LEU A 14 7.30 -3.66 8.65
C LEU A 14 7.56 -4.58 9.85
N THR A 15 8.82 -4.83 10.15
CA THR A 15 9.23 -5.46 11.41
C THR A 15 9.63 -4.37 12.40
N VAL A 16 8.86 -4.22 13.48
CA VAL A 16 9.17 -3.27 14.56
C VAL A 16 9.74 -4.00 15.78
N ALA A 17 10.76 -3.41 16.38
CA ALA A 17 11.24 -3.71 17.72
C ALA A 17 11.32 -2.41 18.52
N ALA A 18 11.49 -2.49 19.84
CA ALA A 18 11.64 -1.29 20.66
C ALA A 18 12.85 -0.47 20.17
N GLY A 19 12.61 0.75 19.68
CA GLY A 19 13.64 1.66 19.18
C GLY A 19 14.12 1.41 17.75
N SER A 20 13.64 0.38 17.05
CA SER A 20 14.04 0.11 15.66
C SER A 20 12.89 -0.39 14.79
N THR A 21 12.99 -0.10 13.51
CA THR A 21 12.10 -0.65 12.50
C THR A 21 12.89 -1.01 11.25
N THR A 22 12.52 -2.10 10.60
CA THR A 22 13.01 -2.48 9.28
C THR A 22 11.82 -2.78 8.38
N GLY A 23 11.99 -2.57 7.09
CA GLY A 23 10.98 -3.01 6.14
C GLY A 23 11.46 -3.03 4.71
N THR A 24 10.59 -3.53 3.84
CA THR A 24 10.83 -3.56 2.40
C THR A 24 9.69 -2.86 1.69
N ILE A 25 10.01 -1.81 0.95
CA ILE A 25 9.11 -1.17 -0.01
C ILE A 25 9.12 -2.01 -1.29
N LYS A 26 7.94 -2.28 -1.85
CA LYS A 26 7.79 -2.91 -3.17
C LYS A 26 7.08 -1.97 -4.14
N PRO A 27 7.81 -1.18 -4.95
CA PRO A 27 7.19 -0.31 -5.95
C PRO A 27 6.64 -1.14 -7.12
N VAL A 28 5.59 -0.64 -7.78
CA VAL A 28 5.09 -1.25 -9.02
C VAL A 28 6.14 -1.10 -10.11
N GLY A 29 6.62 -2.22 -10.68
CA GLY A 29 7.55 -2.22 -11.81
C GLY A 29 9.01 -1.89 -11.47
N ALA A 30 9.39 -1.85 -10.19
CA ALA A 30 10.78 -1.62 -9.77
C ALA A 30 11.25 -2.66 -8.75
N ALA A 31 12.56 -2.71 -8.52
CA ALA A 31 13.15 -3.61 -7.54
C ALA A 31 12.72 -3.23 -6.10
N PRO A 32 12.59 -4.23 -5.19
CA PRO A 32 12.34 -3.96 -3.78
C PRO A 32 13.43 -3.09 -3.14
N ILE A 33 13.02 -2.18 -2.25
CA ILE A 33 13.90 -1.24 -1.57
C ILE A 33 13.85 -1.50 -0.06
N SER A 34 14.99 -1.82 0.54
CA SER A 34 15.09 -1.98 1.99
C SER A 34 15.11 -0.62 2.68
N VAL A 35 14.36 -0.51 3.77
CA VAL A 35 14.34 0.66 4.65
C VAL A 35 14.60 0.27 6.09
N THR A 36 15.18 1.20 6.85
CA THR A 36 15.44 1.06 8.28
C THR A 36 15.12 2.36 8.99
N GLY A 37 14.84 2.30 10.29
CA GLY A 37 14.69 3.50 11.09
C GLY A 37 14.24 3.21 12.52
N THR A 38 13.35 4.05 13.04
CA THR A 38 12.92 4.03 14.44
C THR A 38 11.42 3.74 14.57
N TYR A 39 11.08 3.12 15.70
CA TYR A 39 9.71 2.98 16.18
C TYR A 39 9.63 3.47 17.62
N ASP A 40 8.82 4.48 17.86
CA ASP A 40 8.50 4.99 19.20
C ASP A 40 7.27 4.27 19.73
N ALA A 41 7.47 3.38 20.71
CA ALA A 41 6.40 2.59 21.29
C ALA A 41 5.37 3.43 22.08
N SER A 42 5.72 4.65 22.51
CA SER A 42 4.84 5.54 23.29
C SER A 42 3.86 6.28 22.39
N THR A 43 4.33 6.79 21.25
CA THR A 43 3.52 7.53 20.26
C THR A 43 3.04 6.66 19.11
N LYS A 44 3.53 5.43 19.01
CA LYS A 44 3.36 4.50 17.88
C LYS A 44 3.92 5.04 16.56
N ALA A 45 4.78 6.07 16.62
CA ALA A 45 5.34 6.69 15.45
C ALA A 45 6.44 5.82 14.81
N VAL A 46 6.42 5.76 13.49
CA VAL A 46 7.43 5.10 12.66
C VAL A 46 8.08 6.17 11.79
N ALA A 47 9.41 6.17 11.77
CA ALA A 47 10.19 6.93 10.81
C ALA A 47 11.24 5.99 10.21
N ALA A 48 11.19 5.76 8.90
CA ALA A 48 12.09 4.86 8.19
C ALA A 48 12.64 5.53 6.93
N SER A 49 13.84 5.15 6.51
CA SER A 49 14.43 5.62 5.26
C SER A 49 15.29 4.56 4.59
N GLY A 50 15.44 4.68 3.27
CA GLY A 50 16.23 3.77 2.44
C GLY A 50 15.98 4.01 0.95
N GLY A 51 16.99 3.81 0.11
CA GLY A 51 16.88 4.00 -1.34
C GLY A 51 16.43 5.40 -1.79
N GLY A 52 16.70 6.44 -0.99
CA GLY A 52 16.24 7.80 -1.25
C GLY A 52 14.78 8.08 -0.85
N TYR A 53 14.09 7.12 -0.25
CA TYR A 53 12.77 7.30 0.33
C TYR A 53 12.86 7.61 1.82
N THR A 54 11.98 8.47 2.31
CA THR A 54 11.65 8.57 3.73
C THR A 54 10.18 8.22 3.91
N ILE A 55 9.85 7.52 4.99
CA ILE A 55 8.49 7.08 5.32
C ILE A 55 8.21 7.49 6.75
N ALA A 56 7.05 8.10 6.96
CA ALA A 56 6.57 8.50 8.27
C ALA A 56 5.10 8.10 8.44
N GLY A 57 4.73 7.65 9.63
CA GLY A 57 3.35 7.31 9.95
C GLY A 57 3.19 6.83 11.38
N THR A 58 1.97 6.46 11.74
CA THR A 58 1.67 5.87 13.05
C THR A 58 1.02 4.51 12.88
N ILE A 59 1.40 3.58 13.76
CA ILE A 59 0.81 2.24 13.82
C ILE A 59 -0.44 2.29 14.72
N ASP A 60 -1.58 1.87 14.19
CA ASP A 60 -2.80 1.73 14.98
C ASP A 60 -2.81 0.48 15.86
N ASN A 61 -3.85 0.31 16.70
CA ASN A 61 -3.96 -0.84 17.59
C ASN A 61 -4.16 -2.18 16.86
N THR A 62 -4.44 -2.14 15.56
CA THR A 62 -4.47 -3.34 14.71
C THR A 62 -3.12 -3.62 14.08
N GLY A 63 -2.08 -2.81 14.31
CA GLY A 63 -0.79 -2.95 13.64
C GLY A 63 -0.78 -2.45 12.20
N LYS A 64 -1.78 -1.66 11.77
CA LYS A 64 -1.81 -1.00 10.46
C LYS A 64 -1.09 0.33 10.55
N LEU A 65 -0.28 0.67 9.56
CA LEU A 65 0.27 2.00 9.37
C LEU A 65 -0.39 2.63 8.15
N LEU A 66 -0.95 3.83 8.34
CA LEU A 66 -1.22 4.77 7.27
C LEU A 66 -0.22 5.92 7.44
N GLY A 67 0.51 6.23 6.38
CA GLY A 67 1.61 7.16 6.44
C GLY A 67 1.87 7.83 5.11
N THR A 68 2.91 8.65 5.08
CA THR A 68 3.39 9.30 3.87
C THR A 68 4.80 8.84 3.55
N TYR A 69 5.18 8.96 2.28
CA TYR A 69 6.57 8.90 1.89
C TYR A 69 6.99 10.21 1.23
N THR A 70 8.29 10.47 1.25
CA THR A 70 8.92 11.47 0.38
C THR A 70 10.04 10.83 -0.42
N HIS A 71 10.19 11.26 -1.68
CA HIS A 71 11.29 10.89 -2.55
C HIS A 71 11.67 12.10 -3.41
N SER A 72 12.90 12.59 -3.24
CA SER A 72 13.30 13.88 -3.82
C SER A 72 12.32 14.99 -3.38
N SER A 73 11.62 15.64 -4.31
CA SER A 73 10.60 16.66 -4.04
C SER A 73 9.16 16.13 -4.08
N ALA A 74 8.96 14.83 -4.32
CA ALA A 74 7.65 14.22 -4.41
C ALA A 74 7.21 13.62 -3.07
N GLU A 75 5.92 13.73 -2.77
CA GLU A 75 5.28 13.12 -1.62
C GLU A 75 4.14 12.21 -2.08
N GLY A 76 3.76 11.25 -1.25
CA GLY A 76 2.57 10.45 -1.48
C GLY A 76 2.23 9.54 -0.32
N ARG A 77 1.32 8.59 -0.55
CA ARG A 77 0.81 7.67 0.48
C ARG A 77 1.65 6.40 0.65
N ALA A 78 1.78 5.98 1.90
CA ALA A 78 2.39 4.72 2.30
C ALA A 78 1.43 3.96 3.22
N VAL A 79 1.34 2.65 3.00
CA VAL A 79 0.60 1.74 3.87
C VAL A 79 1.48 0.58 4.30
N ALA A 80 1.29 0.13 5.53
CA ALA A 80 1.99 -1.05 6.02
C ALA A 80 1.10 -1.83 6.98
N TYR A 81 1.45 -3.10 7.14
CA TYR A 81 1.07 -3.85 8.31
C TYR A 81 2.34 -4.28 9.04
N GLN A 82 2.27 -4.29 10.37
CA GLN A 82 3.29 -4.94 11.18
C GLN A 82 3.34 -6.43 10.82
N HIS A 83 4.50 -6.87 10.37
CA HIS A 83 4.79 -8.26 10.09
C HIS A 83 5.25 -8.96 11.37
N THR A 84 4.69 -10.15 11.59
CA THR A 84 5.19 -11.09 12.60
C THR A 84 5.10 -12.50 12.03
N THR A 85 5.85 -13.45 12.61
CA THR A 85 5.74 -14.86 12.22
C THR A 85 4.31 -15.40 12.36
N ALA A 86 3.54 -14.90 13.32
CA ALA A 86 2.14 -15.28 13.53
C ALA A 86 1.16 -14.56 12.59
N SER A 87 1.57 -13.44 12.00
CA SER A 87 0.74 -12.60 11.13
C SER A 87 1.58 -12.10 9.96
N PRO A 88 1.88 -12.97 8.98
CA PRO A 88 2.68 -12.60 7.83
C PRO A 88 1.94 -11.58 6.96
N VAL A 89 2.71 -10.71 6.35
CA VAL A 89 2.22 -9.68 5.43
C VAL A 89 2.51 -10.11 4.00
N THR A 90 1.53 -9.95 3.11
CA THR A 90 1.69 -10.14 1.67
C THR A 90 1.37 -8.85 0.95
N VAL A 91 2.22 -8.51 0.00
CA VAL A 91 2.11 -7.30 -0.80
C VAL A 91 1.69 -7.68 -2.21
N PHE A 92 0.67 -6.99 -2.72
CA PHE A 92 0.19 -7.06 -4.09
C PHE A 92 0.37 -5.70 -4.74
N CYS A 93 0.98 -5.65 -5.91
CA CYS A 93 1.20 -4.43 -6.67
C CYS A 93 0.46 -4.54 -8.00
N GLY A 94 -0.11 -3.45 -8.49
CA GLY A 94 -0.79 -3.51 -9.77
C GLY A 94 -1.26 -2.18 -10.31
N SER A 95 -2.26 -2.26 -11.19
CA SER A 95 -2.85 -1.11 -11.87
C SER A 95 -4.36 -1.23 -11.98
N TYR A 96 -4.99 -0.10 -12.27
CA TYR A 96 -6.40 0.01 -12.60
C TYR A 96 -6.59 0.89 -13.82
N THR A 97 -7.70 0.67 -14.52
CA THR A 97 -8.11 1.42 -15.71
C THR A 97 -9.62 1.60 -15.75
N GLY A 98 -10.14 2.48 -16.59
CA GLY A 98 -11.56 2.75 -16.78
C GLY A 98 -11.81 4.25 -16.96
N ASP A 99 -12.74 4.80 -16.18
CA ASP A 99 -12.92 6.25 -16.13
C ASP A 99 -11.76 7.00 -15.43
N ALA A 100 -10.89 6.25 -14.74
CA ALA A 100 -9.61 6.70 -14.20
C ALA A 100 -8.57 5.58 -14.35
N ASP A 101 -7.32 5.97 -14.57
CA ASP A 101 -6.19 5.07 -14.71
C ASP A 101 -5.12 5.39 -13.66
N GLY A 102 -4.44 4.36 -13.19
CA GLY A 102 -3.35 4.53 -12.24
C GLY A 102 -2.77 3.24 -11.72
N ILE A 103 -2.01 3.36 -10.65
CA ILE A 103 -1.42 2.23 -9.95
C ILE A 103 -1.88 2.18 -8.50
N TRP A 104 -1.74 1.00 -7.91
CA TRP A 104 -2.13 0.78 -6.52
C TRP A 104 -1.31 -0.35 -5.90
N ASN A 105 -1.28 -0.37 -4.57
CA ASN A 105 -0.70 -1.43 -3.77
C ASN A 105 -1.68 -1.93 -2.71
N VAL A 106 -1.85 -3.24 -2.72
CA VAL A 106 -2.48 -4.17 -1.81
C VAL A 106 -1.64 -4.68 -0.64
N VAL A 107 -1.74 -4.22 0.61
CA VAL A 107 -1.16 -4.97 1.75
C VAL A 107 -2.23 -5.86 2.36
N ARG A 108 -1.97 -7.17 2.42
CA ARG A 108 -2.82 -8.15 3.08
C ARG A 108 -2.15 -8.69 4.33
N ARG A 109 -2.90 -8.75 5.43
CA ARG A 109 -2.55 -9.50 6.64
C ARG A 109 -3.76 -10.27 7.13
N ALA A 110 -3.69 -11.59 7.09
CA ALA A 110 -4.84 -12.48 7.29
C ALA A 110 -6.04 -12.10 6.39
N THR A 111 -7.17 -11.68 6.97
CA THR A 111 -8.36 -11.23 6.23
C THR A 111 -8.43 -9.72 6.06
N SER A 112 -7.47 -8.95 6.57
CA SER A 112 -7.47 -7.49 6.47
C SER A 112 -6.66 -7.02 5.27
N LEU A 113 -7.18 -5.99 4.60
CA LEU A 113 -6.52 -5.29 3.49
C LEU A 113 -6.34 -3.81 3.81
N SER A 114 -5.18 -3.27 3.44
CA SER A 114 -4.90 -1.84 3.42
C SER A 114 -4.13 -1.51 2.16
N GLY A 115 -4.49 -0.44 1.47
CA GLY A 115 -3.84 -0.06 0.23
C GLY A 115 -3.66 1.43 0.08
N ALA A 116 -2.84 1.80 -0.90
CA ALA A 116 -2.79 3.15 -1.44
C ALA A 116 -2.91 3.07 -2.96
N TYR A 117 -3.41 4.15 -3.56
CA TYR A 117 -3.47 4.32 -5.00
C TYR A 117 -2.99 5.72 -5.40
N VAL A 118 -2.56 5.84 -6.65
CA VAL A 118 -2.27 7.11 -7.30
C VAL A 118 -2.77 7.06 -8.73
N ASN A 119 -3.52 8.09 -9.13
CA ASN A 119 -4.02 8.30 -10.48
C ASN A 119 -2.90 8.89 -11.37
N VAL A 120 -3.05 8.75 -12.68
CA VAL A 120 -2.14 9.37 -13.65
C VAL A 120 -2.08 10.90 -13.52
N ASP A 121 -3.15 11.53 -13.04
CA ASP A 121 -3.22 12.98 -12.77
C ASP A 121 -2.49 13.41 -11.48
N GLY A 122 -1.94 12.45 -10.73
CA GLY A 122 -1.22 12.66 -9.48
C GLY A 122 -2.09 12.70 -8.22
N SER A 123 -3.41 12.61 -8.35
CA SER A 123 -4.28 12.46 -7.17
C SER A 123 -4.09 11.08 -6.53
N ASP A 124 -4.05 11.02 -5.19
CA ASP A 124 -3.77 9.81 -4.43
C ASP A 124 -4.79 9.59 -3.32
N GLY A 125 -4.79 8.39 -2.72
CA GLY A 125 -5.64 8.10 -1.56
C GLY A 125 -5.41 6.72 -0.97
N TYR A 126 -6.08 6.46 0.16
CA TYR A 126 -6.05 5.17 0.84
C TYR A 126 -7.20 4.24 0.44
N LEU A 127 -6.95 2.95 0.66
CA LEU A 127 -7.91 1.86 0.51
C LEU A 127 -7.93 1.05 1.79
N THR A 128 -9.10 0.63 2.25
CA THR A 128 -9.22 -0.28 3.40
C THR A 128 -10.26 -1.34 3.11
N GLY A 129 -10.01 -2.58 3.51
CA GLY A 129 -10.88 -3.67 3.08
C GLY A 129 -10.66 -4.99 3.78
N THR A 130 -11.35 -6.00 3.27
CA THR A 130 -11.27 -7.37 3.77
C THR A 130 -11.26 -8.41 2.65
N VAL A 131 -10.74 -9.59 3.00
CA VAL A 131 -10.84 -10.83 2.22
C VAL A 131 -11.76 -11.79 2.97
N ASN A 132 -12.76 -12.35 2.27
CA ASN A 132 -13.59 -13.43 2.77
C ASN A 132 -13.61 -14.58 1.74
N GLY A 133 -12.97 -15.71 2.08
CA GLY A 133 -12.69 -16.76 1.11
C GLY A 133 -11.77 -16.22 0.01
N SER A 134 -12.24 -16.30 -1.24
CA SER A 134 -11.56 -15.70 -2.40
C SER A 134 -12.04 -14.27 -2.70
N SER A 135 -13.13 -13.80 -2.10
CA SER A 135 -13.73 -12.50 -2.41
C SER A 135 -13.06 -11.37 -1.64
N LEU A 136 -12.89 -10.23 -2.31
CA LEU A 136 -12.24 -9.03 -1.80
C LEU A 136 -13.24 -7.87 -1.85
N SER A 137 -13.21 -7.01 -0.83
CA SER A 137 -13.95 -5.75 -0.82
C SER A 137 -13.12 -4.67 -0.13
N LEU A 138 -12.93 -3.55 -0.81
CA LEU A 138 -12.21 -2.37 -0.31
C LEU A 138 -13.09 -1.12 -0.46
N THR A 139 -13.01 -0.23 0.51
CA THR A 139 -13.53 1.13 0.47
C THR A 139 -12.43 2.08 0.04
N ILE A 140 -12.77 3.01 -0.84
CA ILE A 140 -11.88 4.08 -1.32
C ILE A 140 -12.11 5.32 -0.44
N GLU A 141 -11.02 5.94 0.05
CA GLU A 141 -11.06 7.05 1.02
C GLU A 141 -12.02 8.19 0.65
N TYR A 142 -12.03 8.60 -0.62
CA TYR A 142 -12.88 9.70 -1.11
C TYR A 142 -14.22 9.25 -1.71
N GLY A 143 -14.61 8.00 -1.44
CA GLY A 143 -15.86 7.40 -1.90
C GLY A 143 -15.66 6.38 -3.02
N GLY A 144 -16.54 5.37 -3.01
CA GLY A 144 -16.46 4.24 -3.94
C GLY A 144 -15.96 2.95 -3.29
N THR A 145 -15.96 1.89 -4.09
CA THR A 145 -15.57 0.55 -3.68
C THR A 145 -14.73 -0.12 -4.76
N ALA A 146 -13.79 -0.96 -4.34
CA ALA A 146 -13.12 -1.91 -5.21
C ALA A 146 -13.46 -3.33 -4.72
N VAL A 147 -14.04 -4.13 -5.60
CA VAL A 147 -14.45 -5.51 -5.33
C VAL A 147 -13.76 -6.44 -6.30
N GLY A 148 -13.45 -7.65 -5.88
CA GLY A 148 -12.76 -8.59 -6.75
C GLY A 148 -12.52 -9.94 -6.10
N THR A 149 -11.58 -10.67 -6.68
CA THR A 149 -11.19 -12.00 -6.21
C THR A 149 -9.69 -12.15 -6.12
N GLN A 150 -9.23 -12.89 -5.11
CA GLN A 150 -7.85 -13.38 -5.04
C GLN A 150 -7.80 -14.84 -5.51
N SER A 151 -6.87 -15.13 -6.43
CA SER A 151 -6.51 -16.48 -6.86
C SER A 151 -4.99 -16.64 -6.75
N GLY A 152 -4.55 -17.37 -5.74
CA GLY A 152 -3.12 -17.53 -5.45
C GLY A 152 -2.44 -16.19 -5.15
N THR A 153 -1.44 -15.86 -5.97
CA THR A 153 -0.63 -14.62 -5.90
C THR A 153 -1.21 -13.47 -6.72
N THR A 154 -2.39 -13.62 -7.30
CA THR A 154 -3.01 -12.59 -8.15
C THR A 154 -4.35 -12.16 -7.56
N MET A 155 -4.65 -10.87 -7.68
CA MET A 155 -5.97 -10.29 -7.42
C MET A 155 -6.46 -9.56 -8.67
N SER A 156 -7.76 -9.59 -8.91
CA SER A 156 -8.39 -8.84 -9.99
C SER A 156 -9.83 -8.50 -9.65
N GLY A 157 -10.35 -7.42 -10.23
CA GLY A 157 -11.74 -7.03 -10.00
C GLY A 157 -12.14 -5.74 -10.69
N THR A 158 -13.18 -5.12 -10.14
CA THR A 158 -13.72 -3.85 -10.59
C THR A 158 -13.68 -2.82 -9.48
N TRP A 159 -13.64 -1.54 -9.85
CA TRP A 159 -13.84 -0.43 -8.95
C TRP A 159 -15.01 0.42 -9.43
N SER A 160 -15.67 1.12 -8.51
CA SER A 160 -16.75 2.04 -8.82
C SER A 160 -16.84 3.16 -7.78
N GLY A 161 -17.20 4.36 -8.20
CA GLY A 161 -17.41 5.52 -7.35
C GLY A 161 -18.33 6.54 -8.04
N GLY A 162 -19.53 6.75 -7.52
CA GLY A 162 -20.53 7.58 -8.21
C GLY A 162 -20.89 7.00 -9.58
N SER A 163 -20.69 7.78 -10.64
CA SER A 163 -20.86 7.35 -12.03
C SER A 163 -19.60 6.77 -12.67
N PHE A 164 -18.47 6.76 -11.96
CA PHE A 164 -17.19 6.28 -12.47
C PHE A 164 -17.00 4.80 -12.14
N ALA A 165 -16.38 4.07 -13.06
CA ALA A 165 -16.05 2.66 -12.88
C ALA A 165 -14.85 2.23 -13.70
N GLY A 166 -14.34 1.04 -13.38
CA GLY A 166 -13.26 0.43 -14.11
C GLY A 166 -12.86 -0.94 -13.61
N THR A 167 -11.73 -1.42 -14.09
CA THR A 167 -11.15 -2.74 -13.76
C THR A 167 -9.76 -2.58 -13.17
N TRP A 168 -9.33 -3.56 -12.39
CA TRP A 168 -8.01 -3.56 -11.77
C TRP A 168 -7.43 -4.97 -11.70
N THR A 169 -6.10 -5.04 -11.65
CA THR A 169 -5.33 -6.27 -11.43
C THR A 169 -4.14 -5.98 -10.52
N SER A 170 -3.69 -6.97 -9.75
CA SER A 170 -2.45 -6.91 -8.98
C SER A 170 -1.88 -8.30 -8.72
N ASP A 171 -0.58 -8.37 -8.45
CA ASP A 171 0.09 -9.61 -8.06
C ASP A 171 1.27 -9.38 -7.12
N THR A 172 1.86 -10.46 -6.61
CA THR A 172 2.98 -10.42 -5.65
C THR A 172 4.36 -10.41 -6.31
N SER A 173 4.48 -10.18 -7.62
CA SER A 173 5.76 -10.20 -8.36
C SER A 173 6.49 -8.86 -8.41
N CYS A 174 6.01 -7.89 -7.62
CA CYS A 174 6.84 -6.84 -7.03
C CYS A 174 7.57 -7.36 -5.77
#